data_AF-A0A3C0QA65-F1
#
_entry.id   AF-A0A3C0QA65-F1
#
_cell.length_a   1.000
_cell.length_b   1.000
_cell.length_c   1.000
_cell.angle_alpha   90.00
_cell.angle_beta   90.00
_cell.angle_gamma   90.00
#
_symmetry.space_group_name_H-M   'P 1'
#
loop_
_entity.id
_entity.type
_entity.pdbx_description
1 polymer ?
#
loop_
_entity_poly.entity_id
_entity_poly.type
_entity_poly.pdbx_seq_one_letter_code
_entity_poly.pdbx_strand_id
1 'polypeptide(L)'
;MRKYKQTATARLSPGFIKKLLKAFAVCGIETARSRDSSRSGWRRELDMRHRTRVLLTGFILTLTMAGCASTPPPERALSTKVPKYAALANGHNPMDPDELSPMYAAAASGTEENLTRQMEHKRGHALNMLSLSGGGQNGAFGAGFLIGWRESGQRPEFDVVTGVSTGSLLATHALLGTPADDLILEQMYTEVTDKDIYSDRSVFDLMSSDSIRDTSPLQALIAKYITAETLQRVAAALDDNRMLMVGTTNVDYGQTWVWNLSLIAKHGELDLYRKILLASASFPIVFPPVEIEGHLFVDGAARSNVVVIGLAGTEKPAPSVYGPGNLYLISNGKFQHPPAALQRALGSVAATTVGVMMDQSMQTALMRSYFGARFLGYNFNMVAIPDEVEIGNDPLAFDPKQMRAAFDSGRALAKDPAPWGHRPPDAGDIPPWAMDMIDNAM
;
A
#
# COMPACT_ATOMS: atom_id res chain seq x y z
N MET A 1 -14.62 -23.79 29.09
CA MET A 1 -14.84 -25.21 28.74
C MET A 1 -15.60 -25.32 27.41
N ARG A 2 -14.90 -25.56 26.29
CA ARG A 2 -15.21 -26.58 25.25
C ARG A 2 -14.32 -26.30 24.03
N LYS A 3 -13.60 -27.34 23.63
CA LYS A 3 -12.59 -27.40 22.56
C LYS A 3 -13.27 -27.40 21.19
N TYR A 4 -12.76 -26.62 20.25
CA TYR A 4 -12.80 -26.93 18.81
C TYR A 4 -11.37 -26.80 18.26
N LYS A 5 -10.64 -27.92 18.24
CA LYS A 5 -9.47 -28.12 17.37
C LYS A 5 -9.94 -29.11 16.30
N GLN A 6 -10.17 -28.62 15.09
CA GLN A 6 -10.22 -29.45 13.89
C GLN A 6 -9.09 -29.00 12.97
N THR A 7 -7.97 -29.72 13.04
CA THR A 7 -6.89 -29.68 12.08
C THR A 7 -7.28 -30.51 10.86
N ALA A 8 -7.68 -29.87 9.77
CA ALA A 8 -7.83 -30.53 8.48
C ALA A 8 -6.44 -30.75 7.87
N THR A 9 -5.86 -31.94 8.09
CA THR A 9 -4.70 -32.41 7.32
C THR A 9 -5.19 -33.23 6.14
N ALA A 10 -5.30 -32.61 4.96
CA ALA A 10 -5.54 -33.33 3.72
C ALA A 10 -4.25 -34.08 3.33
N ARG A 11 -4.15 -35.37 3.68
CA ARG A 11 -3.11 -36.26 3.14
C ARG A 11 -3.37 -36.51 1.67
N LEU A 12 -2.53 -35.98 0.80
CA LEU A 12 -2.50 -36.36 -0.62
C LEU A 12 -2.23 -37.87 -0.74
N SER A 13 -3.12 -38.59 -1.43
CA SER A 13 -2.96 -40.03 -1.60
C SER A 13 -1.76 -40.36 -2.51
N PRO A 14 -1.03 -41.47 -2.27
CA PRO A 14 0.07 -41.92 -3.13
C PRO A 14 -0.31 -42.10 -4.61
N GLY A 15 -1.60 -42.29 -4.90
CA GLY A 15 -2.14 -42.40 -6.26
C GLY A 15 -2.12 -41.07 -7.03
N PHE A 16 -2.24 -39.94 -6.34
CA PHE A 16 -2.18 -38.61 -6.97
C PHE A 16 -0.74 -38.25 -7.38
N ILE A 17 0.23 -38.58 -6.54
CA ILE A 17 1.67 -38.37 -6.80
C ILE A 17 2.14 -39.21 -8.01
N LYS A 18 1.67 -40.46 -8.14
CA LYS A 18 1.97 -41.30 -9.31
C LYS A 18 1.36 -40.77 -10.61
N LYS A 19 0.20 -40.10 -10.56
CA LYS A 19 -0.41 -39.46 -11.74
C LYS A 19 0.36 -38.20 -12.16
N LEU A 20 0.83 -37.40 -11.20
CA LEU A 20 1.64 -36.21 -11.47
C LEU A 20 2.97 -36.57 -12.15
N LEU A 21 3.66 -37.60 -11.66
CA LEU A 21 4.95 -38.05 -12.23
C LEU A 21 4.80 -38.63 -13.65
N LYS A 22 3.65 -39.24 -13.99
CA LYS A 22 3.38 -39.71 -15.36
C LYS A 22 3.09 -38.56 -16.32
N ALA A 23 2.48 -37.47 -15.86
CA ALA A 23 2.20 -36.31 -16.71
C ALA A 23 3.50 -35.57 -17.13
N PHE A 24 4.50 -35.50 -16.24
CA PHE A 24 5.80 -34.89 -16.55
C PHE A 24 6.68 -35.73 -17.47
N ALA A 25 6.45 -37.05 -17.59
CA ALA A 25 7.23 -37.94 -18.44
C ALA A 25 6.82 -37.91 -19.93
N VAL A 26 5.67 -37.34 -20.27
CA VAL A 26 5.10 -37.39 -21.64
C VAL A 26 5.52 -36.20 -22.52
N CYS A 27 6.12 -35.13 -21.95
CA CYS A 27 6.41 -33.90 -22.69
C CYS A 27 7.87 -33.77 -23.17
N GLY A 28 8.60 -34.88 -23.35
CA GLY A 28 10.02 -34.85 -23.71
C GLY A 28 10.35 -35.72 -24.92
N ILE A 29 10.71 -35.04 -26.02
CA ILE A 29 11.61 -35.48 -27.11
C ILE A 29 10.90 -36.14 -28.32
N GLU A 30 10.44 -35.30 -29.24
CA GLU A 30 10.50 -35.58 -30.69
C GLU A 30 11.79 -34.97 -31.25
N THR A 31 12.77 -35.79 -31.60
CA THR A 31 13.86 -35.38 -32.51
C THR A 31 14.17 -36.50 -33.50
N ALA A 32 14.36 -36.07 -34.74
CA ALA A 32 14.40 -36.87 -35.95
C ALA A 32 15.55 -37.90 -36.00
N ARG A 33 15.25 -39.06 -36.59
CA ARG A 33 16.22 -40.09 -36.96
C ARG A 33 17.03 -39.66 -38.19
N SER A 34 18.34 -39.51 -38.05
CA SER A 34 19.29 -39.80 -39.14
C SER A 34 20.17 -41.00 -38.72
N ARG A 35 20.34 -41.93 -39.66
CA ARG A 35 21.20 -43.11 -39.53
C ARG A 35 22.63 -42.69 -39.83
N ASP A 36 23.57 -42.90 -38.91
CA ASP A 36 24.89 -43.41 -39.29
C ASP A 36 25.62 -44.08 -38.12
N SER A 37 26.63 -44.84 -38.51
CA SER A 37 27.28 -45.98 -37.89
C SER A 37 28.47 -45.61 -37.00
N SER A 38 28.49 -46.08 -35.74
CA SER A 38 29.71 -46.51 -35.04
C SER A 38 29.37 -47.18 -33.69
N ARG A 39 29.80 -48.43 -33.50
CA ARG A 39 29.52 -49.23 -32.30
C ARG A 39 30.34 -48.83 -31.04
N SER A 40 31.19 -47.80 -31.11
CA SER A 40 32.04 -47.35 -29.99
C SER A 40 31.54 -46.07 -29.28
N GLY A 41 30.69 -45.25 -29.91
CA GLY A 41 30.11 -44.05 -29.28
C GLY A 41 28.96 -44.34 -28.30
N TRP A 42 28.19 -45.40 -28.56
CA TRP A 42 27.01 -45.77 -27.77
C TRP A 42 27.29 -46.08 -26.30
N ARG A 43 28.46 -46.68 -25.98
CA ARG A 43 28.81 -47.01 -24.59
C ARG A 43 29.19 -45.77 -23.77
N ARG A 44 29.81 -44.75 -24.37
CA ARG A 44 30.13 -43.49 -23.66
C ARG A 44 28.88 -42.61 -23.48
N GLU A 45 27.99 -42.59 -24.46
CA GLU A 45 26.72 -41.87 -24.42
C GLU A 45 25.78 -42.44 -23.33
N LEU A 46 25.68 -43.77 -23.23
CA LEU A 46 24.90 -44.45 -22.19
C LEU A 46 25.47 -44.22 -20.79
N ASP A 47 26.79 -44.25 -20.63
CA ASP A 47 27.47 -44.04 -19.34
C ASP A 47 27.34 -42.58 -18.85
N MET A 48 27.43 -41.61 -19.77
CA MET A 48 27.13 -40.20 -19.43
C MET A 48 25.67 -40.00 -19.02
N ARG A 49 24.71 -40.56 -19.77
CA ARG A 49 23.28 -40.47 -19.40
C ARG A 49 22.97 -41.15 -18.07
N HIS A 50 23.68 -42.24 -17.74
CA HIS A 50 23.53 -42.92 -16.45
C HIS A 50 24.12 -42.09 -15.30
N ARG A 51 25.29 -41.46 -15.49
CA ARG A 51 25.89 -40.53 -14.52
C ARG A 51 25.01 -39.30 -14.30
N THR A 52 24.49 -38.69 -15.36
CA THR A 52 23.57 -37.54 -15.26
C THR A 52 22.29 -37.91 -14.52
N ARG A 53 21.71 -39.10 -14.78
CA ARG A 53 20.53 -39.59 -14.04
C ARG A 53 20.83 -39.87 -12.57
N VAL A 54 21.98 -40.47 -12.25
CA VAL A 54 22.37 -40.74 -10.85
C VAL A 54 22.61 -39.43 -10.10
N LEU A 55 23.26 -38.44 -10.72
CA LEU A 55 23.46 -37.11 -10.14
C LEU A 55 22.14 -36.37 -9.94
N LEU A 56 21.22 -36.41 -10.91
CA LEU A 56 19.89 -35.79 -10.76
C LEU A 56 19.07 -36.47 -9.67
N THR A 57 19.12 -37.80 -9.60
CA THR A 57 18.38 -38.58 -8.60
C THR A 57 18.95 -38.33 -7.20
N GLY A 58 20.29 -38.26 -7.08
CA GLY A 58 20.97 -37.87 -5.85
C GLY A 58 20.60 -36.45 -5.40
N PHE A 59 20.60 -35.50 -6.34
CA PHE A 59 20.22 -34.11 -6.08
C PHE A 59 18.75 -33.96 -5.62
N ILE A 60 17.84 -34.68 -6.27
CA ILE A 60 16.42 -34.74 -5.88
C ILE A 60 16.28 -35.41 -4.50
N LEU A 61 17.00 -36.50 -4.22
CA LEU A 61 16.98 -37.15 -2.91
C LEU A 61 17.46 -36.20 -1.82
N THR A 62 18.56 -35.47 -2.06
CA THR A 62 19.08 -34.46 -1.11
C THR A 62 18.11 -33.31 -0.89
N LEU A 63 17.40 -32.84 -1.93
CA LEU A 63 16.35 -31.82 -1.81
C LEU A 63 15.15 -32.33 -1.00
N THR A 64 14.74 -33.58 -1.21
CA THR A 64 13.63 -34.19 -0.44
C THR A 64 13.98 -34.49 1.01
N MET A 65 15.25 -34.79 1.32
CA MET A 65 15.70 -35.00 2.70
C MET A 65 15.95 -33.68 3.45
N ALA A 66 16.38 -32.62 2.75
CA ALA A 66 16.49 -31.28 3.33
C ALA A 66 15.12 -30.71 3.76
N GLY A 67 14.05 -31.01 3.02
CA GLY A 67 12.68 -30.58 3.34
C GLY A 67 12.06 -31.26 4.57
N CYS A 68 12.65 -32.33 5.10
CA CYS A 68 12.20 -32.99 6.34
C CYS A 68 12.99 -32.58 7.58
N ALA A 69 14.07 -31.80 7.42
CA ALA A 69 14.92 -31.32 8.50
C ALA A 69 14.75 -29.82 8.80
N SER A 70 13.88 -29.12 8.06
CA SER A 70 13.52 -27.74 8.40
C SER A 70 12.68 -27.75 9.67
N THR A 71 13.30 -27.35 10.78
CA THR A 71 12.56 -26.90 11.95
C THR A 71 11.56 -25.85 11.50
N PRO A 72 10.24 -25.98 11.80
CA PRO A 72 9.31 -24.90 11.53
C PRO A 72 9.86 -23.61 12.15
N PRO A 73 9.72 -22.45 11.48
CA PRO A 73 10.15 -21.20 12.05
C PRO A 73 9.58 -21.07 13.48
N PRO A 74 10.38 -20.57 14.44
CA PRO A 74 9.96 -20.49 15.82
C PRO A 74 8.59 -19.79 15.90
N GLU A 75 7.67 -20.37 16.68
CA GLU A 75 6.31 -19.86 16.81
C GLU A 75 6.37 -18.42 17.33
N ARG A 76 5.97 -17.47 16.48
CA ARG A 76 5.97 -16.05 16.83
C ARG A 76 4.82 -15.77 17.79
N ALA A 77 5.11 -15.17 18.94
CA ALA A 77 4.08 -14.69 19.85
C ALA A 77 3.42 -13.42 19.30
N LEU A 78 2.10 -13.34 19.41
CA LEU A 78 1.35 -12.14 19.06
C LEU A 78 1.71 -10.99 20.01
N SER A 79 2.13 -9.84 19.48
CA SER A 79 2.40 -8.67 20.32
C SER A 79 1.12 -8.11 20.89
N THR A 80 1.12 -7.81 22.19
CA THR A 80 0.01 -7.16 22.91
C THR A 80 0.35 -5.72 23.29
N LYS A 81 1.43 -5.14 22.74
CA LYS A 81 1.83 -3.77 23.03
C LYS A 81 0.82 -2.79 22.44
N VAL A 82 0.31 -1.89 23.28
CA VAL A 82 -0.61 -0.82 22.86
C VAL A 82 0.19 0.25 22.12
N PRO A 83 -0.14 0.56 20.86
CA PRO A 83 0.60 1.57 20.11
C PRO A 83 0.34 2.96 20.67
N LYS A 84 1.42 3.70 20.94
CA LYS A 84 1.33 5.07 21.49
C LYS A 84 0.79 6.09 20.47
N TYR A 85 1.06 5.88 19.19
CA TYR A 85 0.82 6.86 18.13
C TYR A 85 -0.12 6.37 17.02
N ALA A 86 -0.79 5.24 17.24
CA ALA A 86 -1.72 4.67 16.27
C ALA A 86 -3.13 4.55 16.85
N ALA A 87 -4.11 4.57 15.95
CA ALA A 87 -5.50 4.27 16.25
C ALA A 87 -6.10 3.43 15.13
N LEU A 88 -7.26 2.83 15.39
CA LEU A 88 -8.14 2.39 14.33
C LEU A 88 -8.68 3.61 13.57
N ALA A 89 -9.20 3.40 12.36
CA ALA A 89 -9.73 4.49 11.53
C ALA A 89 -10.88 5.27 12.19
N ASN A 90 -11.58 4.68 13.15
CA ASN A 90 -12.64 5.30 13.95
C ASN A 90 -12.11 5.96 15.24
N GLY A 91 -10.80 6.12 15.40
CA GLY A 91 -10.14 6.74 16.56
C GLY A 91 -9.96 5.86 17.79
N HIS A 92 -10.44 4.60 17.77
CA HIS A 92 -10.35 3.70 18.92
C HIS A 92 -8.98 3.02 19.03
N ASN A 93 -8.69 2.51 20.22
CA ASN A 93 -7.46 1.79 20.50
C ASN A 93 -7.45 0.46 19.72
N PRO A 94 -6.39 0.16 18.93
CA PRO A 94 -6.34 -1.08 18.18
C PRO A 94 -6.32 -2.35 19.03
N MET A 95 -5.81 -2.24 20.27
CA MET A 95 -5.72 -3.36 21.20
C MET A 95 -6.93 -3.48 22.12
N ASP A 96 -7.71 -2.41 22.24
CA ASP A 96 -8.96 -2.36 23.01
C ASP A 96 -9.99 -1.49 22.29
N PRO A 97 -10.70 -2.03 21.29
CA PRO A 97 -11.56 -1.23 20.41
C PRO A 97 -12.75 -0.55 21.09
N ASP A 98 -13.04 -0.88 22.36
CA ASP A 98 -14.08 -0.25 23.15
C ASP A 98 -13.61 1.08 23.79
N GLU A 99 -12.31 1.34 23.80
CA GLU A 99 -11.72 2.57 24.32
C GLU A 99 -11.17 3.47 23.20
N LEU A 100 -11.20 4.79 23.42
CA LEU A 100 -10.48 5.72 22.55
C LEU A 100 -8.98 5.48 22.62
N SER A 101 -8.28 5.65 21.50
CA SER A 101 -6.82 5.52 21.52
C SER A 101 -6.19 6.59 22.42
N PRO A 102 -5.02 6.33 23.04
CA PRO A 102 -4.35 7.31 23.90
C PRO A 102 -4.15 8.68 23.23
N MET A 103 -3.88 8.67 21.92
CA MET A 103 -3.74 9.88 21.10
C MET A 103 -5.05 10.68 21.02
N TYR A 104 -6.18 10.03 20.80
CA TYR A 104 -7.48 10.70 20.68
C TYR A 104 -8.05 11.07 22.05
N ALA A 105 -7.87 10.23 23.07
CA ALA A 105 -8.27 10.52 24.44
C ALA A 105 -7.59 11.79 24.99
N ALA A 106 -6.30 11.98 24.69
CA ALA A 106 -5.59 13.20 25.05
C ALA A 106 -6.13 14.44 24.30
N ALA A 107 -6.47 14.30 23.01
CA ALA A 107 -7.05 15.37 22.22
C ALA A 107 -8.48 15.74 22.67
N ALA A 108 -9.28 14.75 23.05
CA ALA A 108 -10.67 14.90 23.47
C ALA A 108 -10.86 15.40 24.91
N SER A 109 -9.80 15.86 25.59
CA SER A 109 -9.79 16.21 27.02
C SER A 109 -10.73 17.38 27.38
N GLY A 110 -12.03 17.06 27.48
CA GLY A 110 -13.09 17.91 28.00
C GLY A 110 -14.19 18.32 27.01
N THR A 111 -14.18 17.86 25.76
CA THR A 111 -15.23 18.20 24.77
C THR A 111 -15.90 16.95 24.22
N GLU A 112 -17.23 16.99 24.08
CA GLU A 112 -18.01 15.92 23.40
C GLU A 112 -17.87 15.98 21.87
N GLU A 113 -17.10 16.94 21.35
CA GLU A 113 -16.90 17.15 19.92
C GLU A 113 -15.84 16.22 19.32
N ASN A 114 -16.05 15.82 18.07
CA ASN A 114 -15.07 15.02 17.34
C ASN A 114 -13.80 15.82 16.98
N LEU A 115 -12.71 15.12 16.63
CA LEU A 115 -11.41 15.74 16.31
C LEU A 115 -11.54 16.82 15.23
N THR A 116 -12.36 16.61 14.19
CA THR A 116 -12.53 17.55 13.09
C THR A 116 -13.07 18.90 13.58
N ARG A 117 -14.12 18.91 14.40
CA ARG A 117 -14.67 20.17 14.95
C ARG A 117 -13.70 20.87 15.88
N GLN A 118 -13.00 20.11 16.72
CA GLN A 118 -11.96 20.68 17.57
C GLN A 118 -10.85 21.35 16.74
N MET A 119 -10.43 20.73 15.64
CA MET A 119 -9.44 21.31 14.74
C MET A 119 -9.97 22.57 14.04
N GLU A 120 -11.23 22.58 13.58
CA GLU A 120 -11.87 23.78 13.03
C GLU A 120 -11.86 24.93 14.02
N HIS A 121 -12.20 24.68 15.29
CA HIS A 121 -12.16 25.70 16.33
C HIS A 121 -10.76 26.24 16.62
N LYS A 122 -9.75 25.36 16.62
CA LYS A 122 -8.35 25.77 16.80
C LYS A 122 -7.81 26.56 15.61
N ARG A 123 -8.22 26.21 14.38
CA ARG A 123 -7.83 26.90 13.14
C ARG A 123 -8.65 28.18 12.90
N GLY A 124 -9.87 28.25 13.42
CA GLY A 124 -10.79 29.37 13.18
C GLY A 124 -11.42 29.35 11.79
N HIS A 125 -11.39 28.23 11.08
CA HIS A 125 -12.00 28.05 9.75
C HIS A 125 -12.34 26.58 9.49
N ALA A 126 -13.15 26.33 8.44
CA ALA A 126 -13.43 24.97 7.97
C ALA A 126 -12.17 24.36 7.32
N LEU A 127 -11.95 23.06 7.49
CA LEU A 127 -10.66 22.46 7.15
C LEU A 127 -10.52 22.14 5.66
N ASN A 128 -9.29 22.28 5.15
CA ASN A 128 -8.80 21.72 3.90
C ASN A 128 -8.03 20.44 4.20
N MET A 129 -8.64 19.30 3.87
CA MET A 129 -8.08 17.97 4.07
C MET A 129 -7.57 17.41 2.73
N LEU A 130 -6.38 16.82 2.73
CA LEU A 130 -5.83 16.10 1.60
C LEU A 130 -5.69 14.62 1.94
N SER A 131 -6.15 13.74 1.05
CA SER A 131 -5.89 12.32 1.10
C SER A 131 -5.21 11.81 -0.15
N LEU A 132 -4.11 11.09 0.05
CA LEU A 132 -3.24 10.58 -1.00
C LEU A 132 -3.30 9.06 -0.98
N SER A 133 -3.81 8.48 -2.07
CA SER A 133 -3.97 7.03 -2.17
C SER A 133 -2.67 6.29 -2.52
N GLY A 134 -2.71 4.96 -2.38
CA GLY A 134 -1.69 4.07 -2.92
C GLY A 134 -1.70 3.98 -4.45
N GLY A 135 -0.68 3.33 -5.01
CA GLY A 135 -0.51 3.24 -6.47
C GLY A 135 0.89 2.87 -6.99
N GLY A 136 1.87 2.64 -6.10
CA GLY A 136 3.25 2.31 -6.50
C GLY A 136 3.89 3.45 -7.31
N GLN A 137 4.49 3.13 -8.46
CA GLN A 137 5.11 4.11 -9.37
C GLN A 137 4.15 5.25 -9.79
N ASN A 138 2.85 4.96 -9.82
CA ASN A 138 1.83 5.89 -10.26
C ASN A 138 1.64 7.08 -9.30
N GLY A 139 2.24 7.04 -8.11
CA GLY A 139 2.39 8.22 -7.25
C GLY A 139 3.07 9.41 -7.93
N ALA A 140 3.75 9.17 -9.06
CA ALA A 140 4.29 10.22 -9.90
C ALA A 140 3.21 11.19 -10.39
N PHE A 141 2.00 10.71 -10.68
CA PHE A 141 0.85 11.57 -10.97
C PHE A 141 0.53 12.50 -9.81
N GLY A 142 0.42 11.97 -8.59
CA GLY A 142 0.13 12.78 -7.41
C GLY A 142 1.23 13.81 -7.11
N ALA A 143 2.50 13.45 -7.29
CA ALA A 143 3.62 14.38 -7.19
C ALA A 143 3.48 15.53 -8.21
N GLY A 144 3.28 15.18 -9.49
CA GLY A 144 3.10 16.17 -10.56
C GLY A 144 1.89 17.07 -10.29
N PHE A 145 0.76 16.50 -9.88
CA PHE A 145 -0.45 17.23 -9.56
C PHE A 145 -0.24 18.23 -8.43
N LEU A 146 0.38 17.82 -7.32
CA LEU A 146 0.68 18.71 -6.20
C LEU A 146 1.53 19.91 -6.63
N ILE A 147 2.54 19.68 -7.48
CA ILE A 147 3.43 20.73 -7.99
C ILE A 147 2.67 21.67 -8.94
N GLY A 148 1.93 21.12 -9.90
CA GLY A 148 1.14 21.90 -10.84
C GLY A 148 0.08 22.76 -10.13
N TRP A 149 -0.51 22.24 -9.05
CA TRP A 149 -1.52 22.95 -8.26
C TRP A 149 -0.90 24.11 -7.46
N ARG A 150 0.33 23.94 -6.95
CA ARG A 150 1.07 25.07 -6.36
C ARG A 150 1.40 26.12 -7.41
N GLU A 151 1.85 25.68 -8.59
CA GLU A 151 2.20 26.58 -9.70
C GLU A 151 1.02 27.37 -10.22
N SER A 152 -0.19 26.82 -10.17
CA SER A 152 -1.42 27.54 -10.53
C SER A 152 -1.82 28.59 -9.49
N GLY A 153 -1.19 28.59 -8.30
CA GLY A 153 -1.50 29.49 -7.20
C GLY A 153 -2.79 29.14 -6.45
N GLN A 154 -3.41 28.00 -6.77
CA GLN A 154 -4.72 27.60 -6.24
C GLN A 154 -4.63 26.49 -5.17
N ARG A 155 -3.44 25.93 -4.91
CA ARG A 155 -3.26 24.92 -3.86
C ARG A 155 -3.50 25.54 -2.48
N PRO A 156 -4.53 25.12 -1.73
CA PRO A 156 -4.74 25.64 -0.39
C PRO A 156 -3.64 25.15 0.54
N GLU A 157 -3.50 25.82 1.68
CA GLU A 157 -2.79 25.21 2.80
C GLU A 157 -3.66 24.10 3.39
N PHE A 158 -3.08 22.91 3.56
CA PHE A 158 -3.79 21.76 4.12
C PHE A 158 -3.68 21.74 5.64
N ASP A 159 -4.83 21.62 6.31
CA ASP A 159 -4.89 21.45 7.76
C ASP A 159 -4.67 19.99 8.16
N VAL A 160 -5.04 19.06 7.27
CA VAL A 160 -4.89 17.63 7.49
C VAL A 160 -4.40 16.99 6.21
N VAL A 161 -3.30 16.26 6.27
CA VAL A 161 -2.80 15.43 5.17
C VAL A 161 -2.76 13.99 5.61
N THR A 162 -3.26 13.11 4.74
CA THR A 162 -3.27 11.68 4.96
C THR A 162 -2.69 10.94 3.76
N GLY A 163 -2.06 9.78 4.00
CA GLY A 163 -1.49 8.99 2.93
C GLY A 163 -1.42 7.50 3.21
N VAL A 164 -1.51 6.71 2.15
CA VAL A 164 -1.33 5.25 2.18
C VAL A 164 -0.38 4.83 1.06
N SER A 165 0.53 3.88 1.30
CA SER A 165 1.48 3.41 0.29
C SER A 165 2.29 4.55 -0.31
N THR A 166 2.43 4.63 -1.63
CA THR A 166 3.04 5.78 -2.33
C THR A 166 2.48 7.13 -1.84
N GLY A 167 1.19 7.22 -1.53
CA GLY A 167 0.57 8.41 -0.94
C GLY A 167 1.15 8.80 0.42
N SER A 168 1.58 7.84 1.24
CA SER A 168 2.28 8.13 2.51
C SER A 168 3.67 8.74 2.29
N LEU A 169 4.36 8.35 1.21
CA LEU A 169 5.66 8.91 0.83
C LEU A 169 5.51 10.33 0.26
N LEU A 170 4.38 10.64 -0.38
CA LEU A 170 4.04 11.99 -0.83
C LEU A 170 3.63 12.90 0.36
N ALA A 171 2.95 12.35 1.37
CA ALA A 171 2.19 13.09 2.36
C ALA A 171 3.01 14.08 3.20
N THR A 172 4.24 13.72 3.60
CA THR A 172 5.11 14.60 4.38
C THR A 172 5.40 15.90 3.64
N HIS A 173 5.86 15.78 2.39
CA HIS A 173 6.21 16.94 1.57
C HIS A 173 4.98 17.67 1.03
N ALA A 174 3.84 16.98 0.87
CA ALA A 174 2.56 17.61 0.58
C ALA A 174 2.05 18.50 1.72
N LEU A 175 2.20 18.08 2.98
CA LEU A 175 1.86 18.91 4.15
C LEU A 175 2.77 20.15 4.24
N LEU A 176 4.07 19.96 4.05
CA LEU A 176 5.04 21.05 4.17
C LEU A 176 4.95 22.06 3.01
N GLY A 177 4.74 21.56 1.79
CA GLY A 177 4.23 22.32 0.66
C GLY A 177 5.09 23.47 0.14
N THR A 178 6.38 23.55 0.49
CA THR A 178 7.29 24.59 -0.05
C THR A 178 7.82 24.22 -1.43
N PRO A 179 8.38 25.17 -2.21
CA PRO A 179 9.06 24.84 -3.46
C PRO A 179 10.19 23.80 -3.31
N ALA A 180 10.85 23.75 -2.15
CA ALA A 180 11.87 22.73 -1.88
C ALA A 180 11.26 21.34 -1.66
N ASP A 181 10.08 21.26 -1.04
CA ASP A 181 9.35 19.99 -0.87
C ASP A 181 8.83 19.48 -2.22
N ASP A 182 8.34 20.37 -3.07
CA ASP A 182 7.94 20.07 -4.44
C ASP A 182 9.11 19.49 -5.28
N LEU A 183 10.33 20.02 -5.13
CA LEU A 183 11.53 19.46 -5.78
C LEU A 183 11.85 18.05 -5.28
N ILE A 184 11.68 17.79 -3.98
CA ILE A 184 11.87 16.44 -3.42
C ILE A 184 10.83 15.48 -4.02
N LEU A 185 9.56 15.90 -4.11
CA LEU A 185 8.51 15.11 -4.74
C LEU A 185 8.84 14.77 -6.20
N GLU A 186 9.31 15.75 -6.98
CA GLU A 186 9.71 15.51 -8.37
C GLU A 186 10.88 14.51 -8.46
N GLN A 187 11.92 14.66 -7.65
CA GLN A 187 13.07 13.75 -7.67
C GLN A 187 12.67 12.31 -7.31
N MET A 188 11.90 12.13 -6.23
CA MET A 188 11.46 10.81 -5.77
C MET A 188 10.64 10.04 -6.82
N TYR A 189 9.96 10.75 -7.72
CA TYR A 189 9.05 10.14 -8.68
C TYR A 189 9.48 10.28 -10.14
N THR A 190 10.64 10.87 -10.41
CA THR A 190 11.10 11.04 -11.79
C THR A 190 12.60 10.78 -12.00
N GLU A 191 13.36 10.61 -10.93
CA GLU A 191 14.80 10.29 -10.95
C GLU A 191 15.10 8.93 -10.29
N VAL A 192 14.07 8.12 -10.05
CA VAL A 192 14.13 6.83 -9.33
C VAL A 192 13.79 5.70 -10.30
N THR A 193 14.46 4.56 -10.13
CA THR A 193 14.21 3.32 -10.86
C THR A 193 13.86 2.18 -9.89
N ASP A 194 13.48 1.02 -10.42
CA ASP A 194 13.21 -0.19 -9.63
C ASP A 194 14.36 -0.56 -8.68
N LYS A 195 15.61 -0.39 -9.12
CA LYS A 195 16.83 -0.67 -8.34
C LYS A 195 17.00 0.22 -7.11
N ASP A 196 16.41 1.40 -7.13
CA ASP A 196 16.42 2.35 -6.02
C ASP A 196 15.31 2.03 -5.00
N ILE A 197 14.35 1.19 -5.37
CA ILE A 197 13.24 0.75 -4.51
C ILE A 197 13.53 -0.62 -3.91
N TYR A 198 14.00 -1.57 -4.73
CA TYR A 198 14.24 -2.94 -4.28
C TYR A 198 15.41 -3.60 -5.01
N SER A 199 15.91 -4.68 -4.41
CA SER A 199 16.85 -5.59 -5.07
C SER A 199 16.31 -7.03 -5.09
N ASP A 200 16.66 -7.77 -6.14
CA ASP A 200 16.42 -9.22 -6.19
C ASP A 200 17.26 -9.92 -5.12
N ARG A 201 16.61 -10.73 -4.27
CA ARG A 201 17.32 -11.63 -3.36
C ARG A 201 17.82 -12.86 -4.12
N SER A 202 18.99 -13.38 -3.73
CA SER A 202 19.53 -14.60 -4.33
C SER A 202 18.60 -15.79 -4.05
N VAL A 203 18.50 -16.74 -4.98
CA VAL A 203 17.70 -17.98 -4.79
C VAL A 203 18.12 -18.79 -3.55
N PHE A 204 19.33 -18.56 -3.04
CA PHE A 204 19.83 -19.16 -1.80
C PHE A 204 19.28 -18.48 -0.53
N ASP A 205 18.87 -17.21 -0.60
CA ASP A 205 18.29 -16.44 0.51
C ASP A 205 16.78 -16.71 0.69
N LEU A 206 16.11 -17.24 -0.33
CA LEU A 206 14.69 -17.63 -0.27
C LEU A 206 14.45 -18.87 0.63
N MET A 207 15.50 -19.66 0.92
CA MET A 207 15.37 -20.82 1.81
C MET A 207 15.29 -20.44 3.30
N SER A 208 15.52 -19.16 3.64
CA SER A 208 15.57 -18.68 5.02
C SER A 208 14.80 -17.37 5.27
N SER A 209 13.97 -16.88 4.34
CA SER A 209 13.32 -15.56 4.48
C SER A 209 11.87 -15.50 3.97
N ASP A 210 11.14 -14.51 4.51
CA ASP A 210 9.69 -14.33 4.35
C ASP A 210 9.27 -13.47 3.13
N SER A 211 10.18 -13.11 2.21
CA SER A 211 9.86 -12.26 1.03
C SER A 211 10.77 -12.48 -0.19
N ILE A 212 10.30 -12.06 -1.38
CA ILE A 212 11.00 -12.22 -2.67
C ILE A 212 12.04 -11.11 -2.90
N ARG A 213 11.79 -9.87 -2.44
CA ARG A 213 12.68 -8.71 -2.64
C ARG A 213 13.25 -8.19 -1.33
N ASP A 214 14.37 -7.46 -1.41
CA ASP A 214 14.93 -6.67 -0.32
C ASP A 214 14.56 -5.19 -0.44
N THR A 215 14.08 -4.58 0.65
CA THR A 215 13.61 -3.18 0.71
C THR A 215 14.65 -2.21 1.30
N SER A 216 15.89 -2.65 1.51
CA SER A 216 16.99 -1.77 1.93
C SER A 216 17.15 -0.52 1.04
N PRO A 217 17.00 -0.60 -0.31
CA PRO A 217 17.06 0.60 -1.16
C PRO A 217 15.95 1.62 -0.85
N LEU A 218 14.69 1.17 -0.76
CA LEU A 218 13.57 2.04 -0.36
C LEU A 218 13.79 2.65 1.03
N GLN A 219 14.29 1.87 2.00
CA GLN A 219 14.62 2.38 3.33
C GLN A 219 15.68 3.49 3.26
N ALA A 220 16.71 3.34 2.43
CA ALA A 220 17.73 4.35 2.21
C ALA A 220 17.17 5.61 1.52
N LEU A 221 16.27 5.44 0.56
CA LEU A 221 15.59 6.54 -0.12
C LEU A 221 14.71 7.35 0.84
N ILE A 222 13.93 6.67 1.69
CA ILE A 222 13.17 7.32 2.77
C ILE A 222 14.12 8.07 3.71
N ALA A 223 15.23 7.46 4.12
CA ALA A 223 16.19 8.09 5.02
C ALA A 223 16.87 9.33 4.42
N LYS A 224 17.08 9.35 3.09
CA LYS A 224 17.65 10.48 2.35
C LYS A 224 16.77 11.73 2.45
N TYR A 225 15.44 11.58 2.32
CA TYR A 225 14.50 12.71 2.23
C TYR A 225 13.80 13.04 3.56
N ILE A 226 13.65 12.05 4.44
CA ILE A 226 13.06 12.23 5.77
C ILE A 226 14.19 12.38 6.78
N THR A 227 14.60 13.62 7.06
CA THR A 227 15.68 13.96 7.98
C THR A 227 15.15 14.45 9.33
N ALA A 228 16.05 14.68 10.30
CA ALA A 228 15.68 15.34 11.56
C ALA A 228 15.11 16.75 11.32
N GLU A 229 15.62 17.47 10.31
CA GLU A 229 15.09 18.77 9.90
C GLU A 229 13.67 18.63 9.33
N THR A 230 13.42 17.62 8.50
CA THR A 230 12.07 17.30 8.00
C THR A 230 11.10 17.09 9.17
N LEU A 231 11.51 16.34 10.20
CA LEU A 231 10.71 16.14 11.40
C LEU A 231 10.45 17.43 12.18
N GLN A 232 11.45 18.30 12.34
CA GLN A 232 11.26 19.59 13.01
C GLN A 232 10.23 20.46 12.28
N ARG A 233 10.26 20.47 10.93
CA ARG A 233 9.27 21.19 10.12
C ARG A 233 7.86 20.61 10.27
N VAL A 234 7.73 19.28 10.33
CA VAL A 234 6.43 18.61 10.60
C VAL A 234 5.94 18.89 12.02
N ALA A 235 6.83 18.90 13.02
CA ALA A 235 6.49 19.24 14.40
C ALA A 235 6.01 20.70 14.51
N ALA A 236 6.66 21.64 13.80
CA ALA A 236 6.21 23.02 13.72
C ALA A 236 4.85 23.15 13.03
N ALA A 237 4.56 22.32 12.01
CA ALA A 237 3.23 22.27 11.41
C ALA A 237 2.15 21.83 12.40
N LEU A 238 2.47 20.91 13.32
CA LEU A 238 1.55 20.51 14.39
C LEU A 238 1.29 21.63 15.39
N ASP A 239 2.31 22.42 15.72
CA ASP A 239 2.15 23.60 16.58
C ASP A 239 1.24 24.65 15.95
N ASP A 240 1.16 24.66 14.62
CA ASP A 240 0.20 25.44 13.82
C ASP A 240 -1.14 24.71 13.60
N ASN A 241 -1.43 23.65 14.37
CA ASN A 241 -2.64 22.84 14.29
C ASN A 241 -2.87 22.13 12.94
N ARG A 242 -1.80 21.89 12.17
CA ARG A 242 -1.85 21.05 10.96
C ARG A 242 -1.35 19.64 11.25
N MET A 243 -2.00 18.64 10.67
CA MET A 243 -1.81 17.25 11.07
C MET A 243 -1.46 16.33 9.89
N LEU A 244 -0.51 15.43 10.10
CA LEU A 244 -0.14 14.38 9.16
C LEU A 244 -0.43 13.00 9.76
N MET A 245 -1.19 12.20 9.01
CA MET A 245 -1.42 10.80 9.36
C MET A 245 -1.15 9.85 8.19
N VAL A 246 -0.79 8.60 8.49
CA VAL A 246 -0.59 7.56 7.46
C VAL A 246 -1.17 6.24 7.89
N GLY A 247 -1.70 5.48 6.92
CA GLY A 247 -2.30 4.18 7.16
C GLY A 247 -1.36 3.02 6.86
N THR A 248 -1.31 2.03 7.76
CA THR A 248 -0.69 0.71 7.51
C THR A 248 -1.68 -0.40 7.77
N THR A 249 -1.41 -1.60 7.25
CA THR A 249 -2.21 -2.80 7.56
C THR A 249 -1.44 -3.65 8.58
N ASN A 250 -1.95 -3.76 9.80
CA ASN A 250 -1.47 -4.75 10.76
C ASN A 250 -1.97 -6.13 10.32
N VAL A 251 -1.07 -7.01 9.88
CA VAL A 251 -1.45 -8.33 9.37
C VAL A 251 -1.77 -9.33 10.48
N ASP A 252 -1.27 -9.09 11.69
CA ASP A 252 -1.51 -9.96 12.83
C ASP A 252 -2.95 -9.87 13.32
N TYR A 253 -3.48 -8.64 13.31
CA TYR A 253 -4.86 -8.34 13.72
C TYR A 253 -5.80 -8.17 12.53
N GLY A 254 -5.27 -8.10 11.30
CA GLY A 254 -6.05 -7.87 10.08
C GLY A 254 -6.76 -6.52 10.07
N GLN A 255 -6.14 -5.48 10.64
CA GLN A 255 -6.74 -4.16 10.86
C GLN A 255 -5.93 -3.06 10.17
N THR A 256 -6.60 -1.97 9.77
CA THR A 256 -5.92 -0.72 9.40
C THR A 256 -5.55 0.06 10.65
N TRP A 257 -4.28 0.39 10.80
CA TRP A 257 -3.78 1.26 11.85
C TRP A 257 -3.38 2.60 11.24
N VAL A 258 -3.93 3.68 11.78
CA VAL A 258 -3.66 5.06 11.36
C VAL A 258 -2.70 5.68 12.35
N TRP A 259 -1.51 6.05 11.86
CA TRP A 259 -0.41 6.61 12.64
C TRP A 259 -0.38 8.13 12.53
N ASN A 260 -0.21 8.82 13.65
CA ASN A 260 -0.04 10.27 13.66
C ASN A 260 1.45 10.63 13.61
N LEU A 261 1.91 10.89 12.39
CA LEU A 261 3.29 11.26 12.12
C LEU A 261 3.64 12.64 12.68
N SER A 262 2.68 13.54 12.82
CA SER A 262 2.90 14.85 13.45
C SER A 262 3.31 14.71 14.93
N LEU A 263 2.63 13.86 15.70
CA LEU A 263 3.00 13.59 17.10
C LEU A 263 4.34 12.87 17.22
N ILE A 264 4.59 11.90 16.33
CA ILE A 264 5.88 11.19 16.26
C ILE A 264 7.02 12.18 15.98
N ALA A 265 6.82 13.10 15.03
CA ALA A 265 7.77 14.16 14.72
C ALA A 265 7.98 15.11 15.89
N LYS A 266 6.91 15.51 16.58
CA LYS A 266 6.96 16.38 17.77
C LYS A 266 7.78 15.75 18.91
N HIS A 267 7.77 14.43 19.03
CA HIS A 267 8.59 13.69 20.00
C HIS A 267 9.98 13.30 19.48
N GLY A 268 10.35 13.65 18.25
CA GLY A 268 11.68 13.40 17.69
C GLY A 268 11.95 11.94 17.31
N GLU A 269 10.91 11.12 17.12
CA GLU A 269 11.01 9.67 16.88
C GLU A 269 11.30 9.36 15.40
N LEU A 270 12.47 9.77 14.90
CA LEU A 270 12.85 9.70 13.49
C LEU A 270 12.83 8.28 12.91
N ASP A 271 13.36 7.30 13.64
CA ASP A 271 13.43 5.93 13.17
C ASP A 271 12.04 5.29 13.07
N LEU A 272 11.15 5.61 14.01
CA LEU A 272 9.75 5.15 13.96
C LEU A 272 9.02 5.79 12.77
N TYR A 273 9.19 7.09 12.55
CA TYR A 273 8.60 7.81 11.42
C TYR A 273 8.96 7.12 10.09
N ARG A 274 10.26 6.87 9.87
CA ARG A 274 10.77 6.21 8.65
C ARG A 274 10.27 4.77 8.53
N LYS A 275 10.23 4.01 9.63
CA LYS A 275 9.71 2.64 9.65
C LYS A 275 8.22 2.58 9.27
N ILE A 276 7.41 3.52 9.74
CA ILE A 276 5.99 3.58 9.40
C ILE A 276 5.80 3.88 7.91
N LEU A 277 6.56 4.82 7.36
CA LEU A 277 6.53 5.10 5.91
C LEU A 277 6.94 3.86 5.08
N LEU A 278 7.99 3.16 5.51
CA LEU A 278 8.41 1.90 4.88
C LEU A 278 7.30 0.84 4.96
N ALA A 279 6.69 0.65 6.14
CA ALA A 279 5.60 -0.29 6.35
C ALA A 279 4.39 0.02 5.47
N SER A 280 4.00 1.29 5.41
CA SER A 280 2.89 1.78 4.59
C SER A 280 3.12 1.51 3.10
N ALA A 281 4.37 1.50 2.62
CA ALA A 281 4.76 1.21 1.24
C ALA A 281 5.24 -0.24 1.00
N SER A 282 5.08 -1.14 1.99
CA SER A 282 5.54 -2.53 1.89
C SER A 282 4.48 -3.43 1.23
N PHE A 283 4.37 -3.34 -0.10
CA PHE A 283 3.44 -4.11 -0.93
C PHE A 283 3.54 -5.64 -0.65
N PRO A 284 2.43 -6.32 -0.28
CA PRO A 284 2.43 -7.74 0.03
C PRO A 284 2.97 -8.62 -1.10
N ILE A 285 3.50 -9.81 -0.77
CA ILE A 285 4.14 -10.77 -1.70
C ILE A 285 5.52 -10.32 -2.20
N VAL A 286 5.68 -9.04 -2.51
CA VAL A 286 6.91 -8.49 -3.09
C VAL A 286 7.88 -8.06 -2.00
N PHE A 287 7.38 -7.30 -1.02
CA PHE A 287 8.20 -6.75 0.07
C PHE A 287 7.94 -7.48 1.40
N PRO A 288 8.96 -7.60 2.26
CA PRO A 288 8.78 -8.18 3.59
C PRO A 288 7.90 -7.29 4.45
N PRO A 289 7.09 -7.87 5.36
CA PRO A 289 6.42 -7.09 6.40
C PRO A 289 7.44 -6.36 7.28
N VAL A 290 7.07 -5.18 7.76
CA VAL A 290 7.89 -4.37 8.68
C VAL A 290 7.42 -4.60 10.10
N GLU A 291 8.35 -4.95 10.99
CA GLU A 291 8.05 -5.10 12.41
C GLU A 291 8.15 -3.76 13.16
N ILE A 292 7.07 -3.39 13.84
CA ILE A 292 7.01 -2.22 14.73
C ILE A 292 6.44 -2.68 16.07
N GLU A 293 7.24 -2.56 17.13
CA GLU A 293 6.86 -2.98 18.50
C GLU A 293 6.34 -4.44 18.59
N GLY A 294 6.90 -5.35 17.80
CA GLY A 294 6.49 -6.77 17.76
C GLY A 294 5.25 -7.05 16.92
N HIS A 295 4.64 -6.03 16.31
CA HIS A 295 3.54 -6.19 15.36
C HIS A 295 4.07 -6.17 13.93
N LEU A 296 3.48 -6.97 13.04
CA LEU A 296 3.84 -7.00 11.62
C LEU A 296 2.90 -6.12 10.80
N PHE A 297 3.49 -5.27 9.97
CA PHE A 297 2.77 -4.36 9.10
C PHE A 297 3.15 -4.57 7.63
N VAL A 298 2.14 -4.44 6.78
CA VAL A 298 2.29 -4.35 5.32
C VAL A 298 1.59 -3.09 4.83
N ASP A 299 1.63 -2.89 3.51
CA ASP A 299 1.00 -1.78 2.84
C ASP A 299 -0.45 -1.54 3.31
N GLY A 300 -0.78 -0.28 3.60
CA GLY A 300 -2.12 0.11 4.05
C GLY A 300 -3.21 -0.17 3.00
N ALA A 301 -2.87 -0.17 1.72
CA ALA A 301 -3.79 -0.43 0.61
C ALA A 301 -4.41 -1.83 0.67
N ALA A 302 -3.74 -2.78 1.35
CA ALA A 302 -4.27 -4.12 1.58
C ALA A 302 -5.60 -4.15 2.36
N ARG A 303 -5.91 -3.08 3.11
CA ARG A 303 -7.18 -2.93 3.84
C ARG A 303 -7.93 -1.62 3.61
N SER A 304 -7.22 -0.51 3.41
CA SER A 304 -7.81 0.81 3.17
C SER A 304 -6.84 1.65 2.37
N ASN A 305 -7.12 1.87 1.09
CA ASN A 305 -6.22 2.60 0.19
C ASN A 305 -6.24 4.13 0.37
N VAL A 306 -7.12 4.63 1.24
CA VAL A 306 -7.31 6.03 1.60
C VAL A 306 -7.59 6.10 3.10
N VAL A 307 -7.15 7.17 3.76
CA VAL A 307 -7.47 7.45 5.17
C VAL A 307 -8.25 8.76 5.22
N VAL A 308 -9.46 8.73 5.78
CA VAL A 308 -10.25 9.94 6.02
C VAL A 308 -10.45 10.13 7.51
N ILE A 309 -10.04 11.29 7.99
CA ILE A 309 -10.16 11.70 9.39
C ILE A 309 -11.49 12.43 9.56
N GLY A 310 -12.11 12.26 10.73
CA GLY A 310 -13.32 13.02 11.11
C GLY A 310 -14.59 12.20 11.23
N LEU A 311 -14.56 10.92 10.84
CA LEU A 311 -15.67 9.97 11.10
C LEU A 311 -15.49 9.18 12.40
N ALA A 312 -14.52 9.56 13.23
CA ALA A 312 -14.33 9.00 14.56
C ALA A 312 -15.37 9.58 15.54
N GLY A 313 -15.85 8.75 16.46
CA GLY A 313 -16.87 9.09 17.45
C GLY A 313 -18.11 8.19 17.36
N THR A 314 -18.96 8.24 18.39
CA THR A 314 -20.21 7.47 18.49
C THR A 314 -21.43 8.24 17.99
N GLU A 315 -21.30 9.56 17.81
CA GLU A 315 -22.39 10.45 17.40
C GLU A 315 -22.06 11.21 16.12
N LYS A 316 -23.10 11.62 15.40
CA LYS A 316 -22.95 12.49 14.23
C LYS A 316 -22.49 13.87 14.70
N PRO A 317 -21.38 14.42 14.15
CA PRO A 317 -20.93 15.75 14.53
C PRO A 317 -21.93 16.82 14.10
N ALA A 318 -22.04 17.88 14.91
CA ALA A 318 -22.76 19.09 14.52
C ALA A 318 -22.20 19.66 13.21
N PRO A 319 -22.98 20.41 12.42
CA PRO A 319 -22.46 21.16 11.27
C PRO A 319 -21.33 22.11 11.67
N SER A 320 -20.37 22.35 10.77
CA SER A 320 -19.32 23.35 10.99
C SER A 320 -19.94 24.75 11.17
N VAL A 321 -19.46 25.49 12.17
CA VAL A 321 -19.82 26.91 12.35
C VAL A 321 -19.09 27.84 11.39
N TYR A 322 -18.08 27.33 10.67
CA TYR A 322 -17.23 28.08 9.73
C TYR A 322 -17.62 27.87 8.26
N GLY A 323 -18.73 27.16 7.99
CA GLY A 323 -19.16 26.81 6.64
C GLY A 323 -18.51 25.52 6.11
N PRO A 324 -18.64 25.24 4.80
CA PRO A 324 -18.17 23.98 4.22
C PRO A 324 -16.64 23.93 4.11
N GLY A 325 -16.05 22.83 4.61
CA GLY A 325 -14.64 22.50 4.39
C GLY A 325 -14.43 21.80 3.04
N ASN A 326 -13.20 21.38 2.75
CA ASN A 326 -12.85 20.66 1.54
C ASN A 326 -12.11 19.36 1.87
N LEU A 327 -12.56 18.24 1.30
CA LEU A 327 -11.80 17.00 1.21
C LEU A 327 -11.29 16.84 -0.22
N TYR A 328 -9.98 16.96 -0.39
CA TYR A 328 -9.28 16.69 -1.64
C TYR A 328 -8.72 15.29 -1.62
N LEU A 329 -8.99 14.51 -2.67
CA LEU A 329 -8.51 13.15 -2.84
C LEU A 329 -7.73 13.05 -4.14
N ILE A 330 -6.45 12.71 -4.03
CA ILE A 330 -5.61 12.41 -5.19
C ILE A 330 -5.49 10.89 -5.30
N SER A 331 -6.15 10.35 -6.32
CA SER A 331 -6.05 8.94 -6.69
C SER A 331 -4.82 8.74 -7.57
N ASN A 332 -3.88 7.91 -7.12
CA ASN A 332 -2.68 7.53 -7.89
C ASN A 332 -2.95 6.30 -8.78
N GLY A 333 -4.20 6.12 -9.21
CA GLY A 333 -4.63 5.00 -10.04
C GLY A 333 -5.56 5.47 -11.16
N LYS A 334 -5.83 4.55 -12.09
CA LYS A 334 -6.91 4.67 -13.06
C LYS A 334 -8.15 3.95 -12.53
N PHE A 335 -9.33 4.39 -12.95
CA PHE A 335 -10.58 3.70 -12.63
C PHE A 335 -11.06 2.76 -13.73
N GLN A 336 -10.59 2.98 -14.96
CA GLN A 336 -10.85 2.05 -16.05
C GLN A 336 -9.67 1.10 -16.23
N HIS A 337 -9.96 -0.19 -16.13
CA HIS A 337 -9.00 -1.25 -16.40
C HIS A 337 -9.56 -2.11 -17.54
N PRO A 338 -8.98 -2.07 -18.75
CA PRO A 338 -9.45 -2.91 -19.83
C PRO A 338 -9.25 -4.39 -19.47
N PRO A 339 -10.18 -5.29 -19.86
CA PRO A 339 -10.04 -6.71 -19.58
C PRO A 339 -8.71 -7.27 -20.09
N ALA A 340 -7.99 -7.99 -19.22
CA ALA A 340 -6.71 -8.63 -19.56
C ALA A 340 -6.73 -10.11 -19.18
N ALA A 341 -6.10 -10.94 -20.02
CA ALA A 341 -5.99 -12.37 -19.76
C ALA A 341 -4.90 -12.66 -18.71
N LEU A 342 -5.28 -13.26 -17.59
CA LEU A 342 -4.34 -13.63 -16.52
C LEU A 342 -3.34 -14.70 -17.00
N GLN A 343 -2.05 -14.43 -16.80
CA GLN A 343 -1.01 -15.44 -16.95
C GLN A 343 -1.13 -16.49 -15.85
N ARG A 344 -1.27 -17.76 -16.24
CA ARG A 344 -1.47 -18.90 -15.32
C ARG A 344 -0.17 -19.36 -14.67
N ALA A 345 0.51 -18.46 -13.97
CA ALA A 345 1.68 -18.72 -13.15
C ALA A 345 1.40 -18.34 -11.69
N LEU A 346 1.92 -19.10 -10.72
CA LEU A 346 1.57 -18.93 -9.30
C LEU A 346 1.79 -17.49 -8.80
N GLY A 347 2.94 -16.89 -9.16
CA GLY A 347 3.25 -15.50 -8.81
C GLY A 347 2.29 -14.50 -9.46
N SER A 348 2.03 -14.63 -10.77
CA SER A 348 1.09 -13.78 -11.50
C SER A 348 -0.33 -13.88 -10.94
N VAL A 349 -0.79 -15.09 -10.61
CA VAL A 349 -2.10 -15.32 -9.98
C VAL A 349 -2.17 -14.61 -8.62
N ALA A 350 -1.16 -14.77 -7.77
CA ALA A 350 -1.13 -14.14 -6.45
C ALA A 350 -1.13 -12.60 -6.57
N ALA A 351 -0.25 -12.03 -7.39
CA ALA A 351 -0.14 -10.58 -7.59
C ALA A 351 -1.43 -9.98 -8.16
N THR A 352 -2.01 -10.59 -9.20
CA THR A 352 -3.28 -10.13 -9.77
C THR A 352 -4.43 -10.25 -8.76
N THR A 353 -4.48 -11.31 -7.97
CA THR A 353 -5.53 -11.47 -6.94
C THR A 353 -5.42 -10.37 -5.87
N VAL A 354 -4.20 -10.08 -5.38
CA VAL A 354 -3.97 -8.98 -4.44
C VAL A 354 -4.35 -7.64 -5.06
N GLY A 355 -4.01 -7.40 -6.33
CA GLY A 355 -4.41 -6.19 -7.07
C GLY A 355 -5.93 -6.01 -7.14
N VAL A 356 -6.69 -7.06 -7.47
CA VAL A 356 -8.16 -7.02 -7.49
C VAL A 356 -8.74 -6.71 -6.10
N MET A 357 -8.18 -7.30 -5.04
CA MET A 357 -8.61 -7.00 -3.67
C MET A 357 -8.29 -5.55 -3.27
N MET A 358 -7.15 -5.02 -3.70
CA MET A 358 -6.77 -3.63 -3.46
C MET A 358 -7.64 -2.64 -4.25
N ASP A 359 -8.08 -3.00 -5.46
CA ASP A 359 -9.04 -2.20 -6.23
C ASP A 359 -10.39 -2.11 -5.50
N GLN A 360 -10.91 -3.22 -4.98
CA GLN A 360 -12.11 -3.19 -4.13
C GLN A 360 -11.91 -2.36 -2.85
N SER A 361 -10.72 -2.46 -2.23
CA SER A 361 -10.33 -1.64 -1.08
C SER A 361 -10.36 -0.15 -1.42
N MET A 362 -9.89 0.22 -2.62
CA MET A 362 -9.95 1.60 -3.13
C MET A 362 -11.40 2.06 -3.32
N GLN A 363 -12.25 1.29 -4.02
CA GLN A 363 -13.65 1.65 -4.22
C GLN A 363 -14.39 1.84 -2.90
N THR A 364 -14.18 0.94 -1.95
CA THR A 364 -14.75 1.03 -0.60
C THR A 364 -14.26 2.31 0.11
N ALA A 365 -12.98 2.62 0.01
CA ALA A 365 -12.41 3.79 0.65
C ALA A 365 -12.89 5.11 0.00
N LEU A 366 -13.06 5.15 -1.32
CA LEU A 366 -13.63 6.30 -2.04
C LEU A 366 -15.07 6.58 -1.62
N MET A 367 -15.90 5.54 -1.58
CA MET A 367 -17.29 5.68 -1.13
C MET A 367 -17.37 6.16 0.32
N ARG A 368 -16.56 5.58 1.22
CA ARG A 368 -16.47 6.04 2.62
C ARG A 368 -15.99 7.50 2.71
N SER A 369 -15.06 7.91 1.86
CA SER A 369 -14.55 9.28 1.81
C SER A 369 -15.62 10.26 1.34
N TYR A 370 -16.36 9.90 0.30
CA TYR A 370 -17.47 10.69 -0.23
C TYR A 370 -18.56 10.89 0.82
N PHE A 371 -19.09 9.80 1.38
CA PHE A 371 -20.10 9.91 2.44
C PHE A 371 -19.55 10.63 3.67
N GLY A 372 -18.29 10.38 4.02
CA GLY A 372 -17.65 11.07 5.12
C GLY A 372 -17.62 12.58 4.95
N ALA A 373 -17.19 13.05 3.77
CA ALA A 373 -17.21 14.46 3.43
C ALA A 373 -18.63 15.04 3.53
N ARG A 374 -19.62 14.36 2.93
CA ARG A 374 -21.01 14.83 2.96
C ARG A 374 -21.57 14.89 4.38
N PHE A 375 -21.33 13.88 5.22
CA PHE A 375 -21.75 13.88 6.63
C PHE A 375 -21.10 14.97 7.47
N LEU A 376 -19.87 15.36 7.13
CA LEU A 376 -19.16 16.46 7.78
C LEU A 376 -19.53 17.85 7.22
N GLY A 377 -20.30 17.91 6.13
CA GLY A 377 -20.63 19.16 5.42
C GLY A 377 -19.48 19.69 4.56
N TYR A 378 -18.62 18.81 4.06
CA TYR A 378 -17.42 19.14 3.29
C TYR A 378 -17.67 18.90 1.80
N ASN A 379 -17.03 19.71 0.96
CA ASN A 379 -16.95 19.48 -0.47
C ASN A 379 -16.02 18.29 -0.74
N PHE A 380 -16.51 17.32 -1.50
CA PHE A 380 -15.68 16.24 -2.01
C PHE A 380 -15.07 16.67 -3.35
N ASN A 381 -13.75 16.58 -3.44
CA ASN A 381 -12.98 16.96 -4.63
C ASN A 381 -11.98 15.85 -4.92
N MET A 382 -12.03 15.29 -6.12
CA MET A 382 -11.21 14.13 -6.47
C MET A 382 -10.58 14.26 -7.85
N VAL A 383 -9.34 13.80 -7.96
CA VAL A 383 -8.64 13.61 -9.24
C VAL A 383 -8.04 12.22 -9.31
N ALA A 384 -7.87 11.73 -10.54
CA ALA A 384 -7.23 10.46 -10.86
C ALA A 384 -6.40 10.62 -12.12
N ILE A 385 -5.59 9.60 -12.41
CA ILE A 385 -4.84 9.54 -13.67
C ILE A 385 -5.85 9.44 -14.82
N PRO A 386 -5.82 10.35 -15.81
CA PRO A 386 -6.67 10.24 -16.99
C PRO A 386 -6.43 8.92 -17.75
N ASP A 387 -7.49 8.36 -18.32
CA ASP A 387 -7.46 7.01 -18.91
C ASP A 387 -6.51 6.91 -20.12
N GLU A 388 -6.29 8.02 -20.83
CA GLU A 388 -5.40 8.14 -21.98
C GLU A 388 -3.90 8.13 -21.65
N VAL A 389 -3.51 8.30 -20.38
CA VAL A 389 -2.09 8.37 -20.00
C VAL A 389 -1.47 6.98 -19.97
N GLU A 390 -0.40 6.77 -20.73
CA GLU A 390 0.30 5.48 -20.75
C GLU A 390 1.20 5.29 -19.52
N ILE A 391 0.67 4.60 -18.50
CA ILE A 391 1.36 4.33 -17.23
C ILE A 391 1.72 2.84 -17.01
N GLY A 392 1.54 2.01 -18.05
CA GLY A 392 1.70 0.56 -17.92
C GLY A 392 0.62 -0.10 -17.05
N ASN A 393 0.80 -1.40 -16.78
CA ASN A 393 -0.12 -2.21 -15.96
C ASN A 393 0.53 -2.77 -14.69
N ASP A 394 1.82 -2.49 -14.48
CA ASP A 394 2.58 -2.97 -13.33
C ASP A 394 2.99 -1.78 -12.45
N PRO A 395 2.28 -1.51 -11.34
CA PRO A 395 2.61 -0.40 -10.45
C PRO A 395 3.96 -0.57 -9.74
N LEU A 396 4.59 -1.75 -9.84
CA LEU A 396 5.89 -2.05 -9.26
C LEU A 396 7.01 -2.10 -10.29
N ALA A 397 6.75 -1.72 -11.54
CA ALA A 397 7.79 -1.67 -12.58
C ALA A 397 8.81 -0.53 -12.37
N PHE A 398 8.38 0.58 -11.75
CA PHE A 398 9.15 1.82 -11.60
C PHE A 398 9.84 2.25 -12.91
N ASP A 399 9.08 2.25 -14.01
CA ASP A 399 9.57 2.62 -15.33
C ASP A 399 9.67 4.17 -15.45
N PRO A 400 10.88 4.73 -15.69
CA PRO A 400 11.05 6.19 -15.70
C PRO A 400 10.22 6.92 -16.74
N LYS A 401 9.90 6.30 -17.89
CA LYS A 401 9.07 6.92 -18.93
C LYS A 401 7.62 6.97 -18.49
N GLN A 402 7.10 5.88 -17.93
CA GLN A 402 5.73 5.81 -17.41
C GLN A 402 5.53 6.76 -16.22
N MET A 403 6.50 6.80 -15.31
CA MET A 403 6.50 7.74 -14.18
C MET A 403 6.54 9.20 -14.65
N ARG A 404 7.40 9.54 -15.62
CA ARG A 404 7.44 10.88 -16.20
C ARG A 404 6.12 11.24 -16.88
N ALA A 405 5.52 10.32 -17.65
CA ALA A 405 4.22 10.55 -18.29
C ALA A 405 3.10 10.82 -17.27
N ALA A 406 3.05 10.03 -16.20
CA ALA A 406 2.11 10.23 -15.10
C ALA A 406 2.32 11.59 -14.40
N PHE A 407 3.58 11.94 -14.12
CA PHE A 407 3.96 13.22 -13.49
C PHE A 407 3.55 14.42 -14.35
N ASP A 408 3.92 14.41 -15.64
CA ASP A 408 3.63 15.51 -16.54
C ASP A 408 2.12 15.68 -16.74
N SER A 409 1.36 14.57 -16.82
CA SER A 409 -0.10 14.59 -16.87
C SER A 409 -0.71 15.21 -15.61
N GLY A 410 -0.27 14.80 -14.41
CA GLY A 410 -0.76 15.37 -13.16
C GLY A 410 -0.48 16.88 -13.06
N ARG A 411 0.74 17.31 -13.42
CA ARG A 411 1.13 18.71 -13.40
C ARG A 411 0.35 19.57 -14.39
N ALA A 412 0.00 19.00 -15.55
CA ALA A 412 -0.85 19.66 -16.53
C ALA A 412 -2.31 19.76 -16.05
N LEU A 413 -2.88 18.65 -15.56
CA LEU A 413 -4.27 18.59 -15.08
C LEU A 413 -4.50 19.58 -13.92
N ALA A 414 -3.56 19.72 -13.00
CA ALA A 414 -3.68 20.65 -11.87
C ALA A 414 -3.74 22.15 -12.25
N LYS A 415 -3.44 22.48 -13.51
CA LYS A 415 -3.55 23.85 -14.06
C LYS A 415 -4.88 24.10 -14.76
N ASP A 416 -5.68 23.07 -14.96
CA ASP A 416 -7.07 23.23 -15.40
C ASP A 416 -7.85 24.06 -14.37
N PRO A 417 -8.70 25.01 -14.77
CA PRO A 417 -9.57 25.74 -13.85
C PRO A 417 -10.55 24.86 -13.05
N ALA A 418 -10.91 23.66 -13.53
CA ALA A 418 -11.88 22.79 -12.88
C ALA A 418 -11.53 21.29 -13.00
N PRO A 419 -10.41 20.82 -12.41
CA PRO A 419 -9.96 19.44 -12.56
C PRO A 419 -10.75 18.44 -11.71
N TRP A 420 -11.57 18.92 -10.78
CA TRP A 420 -12.14 18.12 -9.69
C TRP A 420 -13.41 17.39 -10.09
N GLY A 421 -13.41 16.07 -9.88
CA GLY A 421 -14.62 15.26 -9.76
C GLY A 421 -15.25 15.44 -8.38
N HIS A 422 -16.58 15.63 -8.33
CA HIS A 422 -17.34 15.83 -7.10
C HIS A 422 -18.15 14.61 -6.65
N ARG A 423 -18.01 13.49 -7.35
CA ARG A 423 -18.59 12.19 -7.02
C ARG A 423 -17.55 11.08 -7.30
N PRO A 424 -17.58 9.95 -6.56
CA PRO A 424 -16.83 8.77 -6.93
C PRO A 424 -17.22 8.28 -8.33
N PRO A 425 -16.29 7.65 -9.08
CA PRO A 425 -16.60 7.03 -10.36
C PRO A 425 -17.58 5.86 -10.16
N ASP A 426 -18.43 5.62 -11.16
CA ASP A 426 -19.32 4.46 -11.15
C ASP A 426 -18.51 3.18 -11.46
N ALA A 427 -18.24 2.41 -10.42
CA ALA A 427 -17.58 1.11 -10.52
C ALA A 427 -18.57 -0.04 -10.83
N GLY A 428 -19.87 0.25 -10.99
CA GLY A 428 -20.92 -0.73 -11.21
C GLY A 428 -21.49 -1.37 -9.93
N ASP A 429 -20.92 -1.06 -8.76
CA ASP A 429 -21.35 -1.61 -7.47
C ASP A 429 -22.59 -0.91 -6.89
N ILE A 430 -22.82 0.36 -7.25
CA ILE A 430 -23.97 1.16 -6.78
C ILE A 430 -24.71 1.69 -8.01
N PRO A 431 -26.01 1.36 -8.20
CA PRO A 431 -26.73 1.83 -9.36
C PRO A 431 -26.93 3.36 -9.31
N PRO A 432 -26.93 4.06 -10.47
CA PRO A 432 -27.02 5.52 -10.52
C PRO A 432 -28.19 6.13 -9.72
N TRP A 433 -29.35 5.46 -9.73
CA TRP A 433 -30.53 5.93 -8.98
C TRP A 433 -30.30 5.97 -7.47
N ALA A 434 -29.50 5.05 -6.92
CA ALA A 434 -29.21 5.01 -5.49
C ALA A 434 -28.26 6.14 -5.11
N MET A 435 -27.27 6.45 -5.95
CA MET A 435 -26.40 7.62 -5.77
C MET A 435 -27.20 8.92 -5.84
N ASP A 436 -28.09 9.09 -6.82
CA ASP A 436 -28.91 10.30 -6.91
C ASP A 436 -29.86 10.46 -5.72
N MET A 437 -30.41 9.36 -5.18
CA MET A 437 -31.20 9.41 -3.95
C MET A 437 -30.37 9.86 -2.75
N ILE A 438 -29.12 9.41 -2.64
CA ILE A 438 -28.21 9.81 -1.57
C ILE A 438 -27.88 11.30 -1.70
N ASP A 439 -27.58 11.76 -2.90
CA ASP A 439 -27.25 13.16 -3.17
C ASP A 439 -28.39 14.12 -2.87
N ASN A 440 -29.64 13.68 -3.07
CA ASN A 440 -30.83 14.46 -2.74
C ASN A 440 -31.16 14.45 -1.23
N ALA A 441 -30.68 13.46 -0.49
CA ALA A 441 -30.94 13.30 0.95
C ALA A 441 -29.88 13.98 1.85
N MET A 442 -28.72 14.33 1.29
CA MET A 442 -27.59 14.98 1.97
C MET A 442 -27.41 16.40 1.47
#